data_AF-A0A7J2RET8-F1
#
_entry.id   AF-A0A7J2RET8-F1
#
_cell.length_a   1.000
_cell.length_b   1.000
_cell.length_c   1.000
_cell.angle_alpha   90.00
_cell.angle_beta   90.00
_cell.angle_gamma   90.00
#
_symmetry.space_group_name_H-M   'P 1'
#
loop_
_entity.id
_entity.type
_entity.pdbx_description
1 polymer ?
#
loop_
_entity_poly.entity_id
_entity_poly.type
_entity_poly.pdbx_seq_one_letter_code
_entity_poly.pdbx_strand_id
1 'polypeptide(L)'
;MKEISYRVSKAPKSAIRELFDLATGRSDVISLGIGQPDFKTPELAIQGNINALKKNITMYAPTKGVPELLELIEKKLRNFNKINLNWRENIIVT
;
A
#
# COMPACT_ATOMS: atom_id res chain seq x y z
N MET A 1 -22.26 2.74 -26.46
CA MET A 1 -21.38 2.62 -25.28
C MET A 1 -22.20 2.02 -24.16
N LYS A 2 -21.71 1.00 -23.44
CA LYS A 2 -22.41 0.54 -22.24
C LYS A 2 -22.25 1.60 -21.15
N GLU A 3 -23.32 1.87 -20.41
CA GLU A 3 -23.26 2.79 -19.28
C GLU A 3 -22.38 2.23 -18.16
N ILE A 4 -21.72 3.13 -17.44
CA ILE A 4 -20.99 2.79 -16.22
C ILE A 4 -21.97 2.36 -15.12
N SER A 5 -21.52 1.51 -14.19
CA SER A 5 -22.40 1.02 -13.12
C SER A 5 -22.87 2.16 -12.21
N TYR A 6 -24.07 2.01 -11.63
CA TYR A 6 -24.65 2.98 -10.70
C TYR A 6 -23.73 3.33 -9.53
N ARG A 7 -22.99 2.34 -9.00
CA ARG A 7 -22.06 2.56 -7.88
C ARG A 7 -20.93 3.50 -8.26
N VAL A 8 -20.37 3.34 -9.46
CA VAL A 8 -19.28 4.20 -9.96
C VAL A 8 -19.83 5.57 -10.32
N SER A 9 -21.01 5.66 -10.94
CA SER A 9 -21.60 6.94 -11.33
C SER A 9 -22.01 7.83 -10.14
N LYS A 10 -22.19 7.24 -8.96
CA LYS A 10 -22.46 7.96 -7.70
C LYS A 10 -21.21 8.30 -6.88
N ALA A 11 -20.02 7.84 -7.29
CA ALA A 11 -18.80 8.20 -6.58
C ALA A 11 -18.54 9.72 -6.71
N PRO A 12 -18.34 10.46 -5.60
CA PRO A 12 -18.10 11.89 -5.67
C PRO A 12 -16.73 12.18 -6.27
N LYS A 13 -16.58 13.36 -6.86
CA LYS A 13 -15.26 13.88 -7.24
C LYS A 13 -14.42 14.13 -5.99
N SER A 14 -13.12 13.86 -6.08
CA SER A 14 -12.19 14.10 -4.97
C SER A 14 -11.80 15.57 -4.93
N ALA A 15 -12.21 16.27 -3.87
CA ALA A 15 -11.78 17.65 -3.61
C ALA A 15 -10.25 17.75 -3.44
N ILE A 16 -9.60 16.71 -2.90
CA ILE A 16 -8.14 16.63 -2.81
C ILE A 16 -7.55 16.65 -4.22
N ARG A 17 -8.13 15.91 -5.16
CA ARG A 17 -7.66 15.89 -6.55
C ARG A 17 -7.83 17.25 -7.22
N GLU A 18 -8.98 17.90 -7.03
CA GLU A 18 -9.23 19.25 -7.55
C GLU A 18 -8.20 20.26 -7.02
N LEU A 19 -7.86 20.20 -5.73
CA LEU A 19 -6.80 21.03 -5.14
C LEU A 19 -5.43 20.76 -5.76
N PHE A 20 -5.06 19.49 -5.97
CA PHE A 20 -3.80 19.13 -6.64
C PHE A 20 -3.75 19.63 -8.07
N ASP A 21 -4.86 19.52 -8.83
CA ASP A 21 -4.93 19.99 -10.21
C ASP A 21 -4.78 21.53 -10.27
N LEU A 22 -5.34 22.28 -9.31
CA LEU A 22 -5.16 23.74 -9.21
C LEU A 22 -3.73 24.18 -8.84
N ALA A 23 -3.03 23.37 -8.04
CA ALA A 23 -1.64 23.63 -7.65
C ALA A 23 -0.62 23.15 -8.69
N THR A 24 -1.01 22.25 -9.59
CA THR A 24 -0.11 21.66 -10.59
C THR A 24 0.43 22.75 -11.53
N GLY A 25 1.76 22.82 -11.68
CA GLY A 25 2.43 23.79 -12.55
C GLY A 25 2.61 25.19 -11.95
N ARG A 26 2.15 25.41 -10.72
CA ARG A 26 2.35 26.66 -9.99
C ARG A 26 3.63 26.61 -9.16
N SER A 27 4.57 27.50 -9.45
CA SER A 27 5.82 27.64 -8.68
C SER A 27 5.67 28.54 -7.45
N ASP A 28 4.54 29.24 -7.32
CA ASP A 28 4.24 30.18 -6.23
C ASP A 28 3.51 29.53 -5.04
N VAL A 29 3.35 28.20 -5.05
CA VAL A 29 2.57 27.46 -4.04
C VAL A 29 3.46 26.44 -3.33
N ILE A 30 3.33 26.35 -2.00
CA ILE A 30 3.91 25.27 -1.19
C ILE A 30 2.83 24.22 -0.93
N SER A 31 3.08 22.98 -1.35
CA SER A 31 2.14 21.88 -1.13
C SER A 31 2.27 21.31 0.28
N LEU A 32 1.24 21.49 1.09
CA LEU A 32 1.11 20.90 2.44
C LEU A 32 0.07 19.75 2.48
N GLY A 33 -0.47 19.37 1.32
CA GLY A 33 -1.48 18.31 1.18
C GLY A 33 -0.91 16.93 0.90
N ILE A 34 0.40 16.74 1.06
CA ILE A 34 1.08 15.47 0.75
C ILE A 34 0.82 14.46 1.87
N GLY A 35 0.17 13.34 1.55
CA GLY A 35 -0.18 12.27 2.51
C GLY A 35 0.84 11.14 2.60
N GLN A 36 2.03 11.29 2.01
CA GLN A 36 3.12 10.31 2.05
C GLN A 36 4.37 10.91 2.70
N PRO A 37 5.25 10.09 3.29
CA PRO A 37 6.52 10.59 3.80
C PRO A 37 7.44 11.13 2.70
N ASP A 38 8.34 12.04 3.09
CA ASP A 38 9.36 12.67 2.24
C ASP A 38 10.67 11.86 2.16
N PHE A 39 10.87 10.93 3.09
CA PHE A 39 12.03 10.05 3.10
C PHE A 39 11.92 8.90 2.10
N LYS A 40 13.09 8.43 1.64
CA LYS A 40 13.19 7.28 0.74
C LYS A 40 12.94 5.97 1.48
N THR A 41 12.47 4.95 0.76
CA THR A 41 12.40 3.57 1.27
C THR A 41 13.78 3.13 1.80
N PRO A 42 13.86 2.49 2.99
CA PRO A 42 15.13 2.02 3.53
C PRO A 42 15.86 1.03 2.61
N GLU A 43 17.19 1.13 2.54
CA GLU A 43 18.04 0.32 1.65
C GLU A 43 17.84 -1.19 1.85
N LEU A 44 17.67 -1.64 3.10
CA LEU A 44 17.43 -3.05 3.41
C LEU A 44 16.18 -3.61 2.73
N ALA A 45 15.10 -2.81 2.64
CA ALA A 45 13.87 -3.21 1.96
C ALA A 45 14.08 -3.26 0.44
N ILE A 46 14.81 -2.29 -0.12
CA ILE A 46 15.18 -2.26 -1.54
C ILE A 46 16.00 -3.50 -1.91
N GLN A 47 17.02 -3.82 -1.12
CA GLN A 47 17.86 -5.02 -1.35
C GLN A 47 17.08 -6.32 -1.18
N GLY A 48 16.14 -6.38 -0.23
CA GLY A 48 15.22 -7.51 -0.08
C GLY A 48 14.44 -7.78 -1.38
N ASN A 49 13.88 -6.72 -1.98
CA ASN A 49 13.16 -6.83 -3.25
C ASN A 49 14.08 -7.23 -4.41
N ILE A 50 15.26 -6.61 -4.54
CA ILE A 50 16.24 -6.97 -5.58
C ILE A 50 16.65 -8.45 -5.46
N ASN A 51 16.85 -8.94 -4.25
CA ASN A 51 17.22 -10.34 -4.00
C ASN A 51 16.07 -11.30 -4.34
N ALA A 52 14.82 -10.94 -4.06
CA ALA A 52 13.66 -11.73 -4.47
C ALA A 52 13.58 -11.85 -6.00
N LEU A 53 13.82 -10.76 -6.72
CA LEU A 53 13.89 -10.75 -8.19
C LEU A 53 15.04 -11.61 -8.72
N LYS A 54 16.25 -11.48 -8.16
CA LYS A 54 17.41 -12.32 -8.52
C LYS A 54 17.16 -13.81 -8.30
N LYS A 55 16.31 -14.16 -7.33
CA LYS A 55 15.90 -15.55 -7.02
C LYS A 55 14.69 -16.02 -7.84
N ASN A 56 14.22 -15.24 -8.82
CA ASN A 56 13.04 -15.53 -9.64
C ASN A 56 11.76 -15.73 -8.82
N ILE A 57 11.60 -15.01 -7.70
CA ILE A 57 10.34 -14.98 -6.95
C ILE A 57 9.36 -14.06 -7.69
N THR A 58 8.77 -14.57 -8.77
CA THR A 58 7.89 -13.83 -9.69
C THR A 58 6.56 -14.53 -9.95
N MET A 59 6.34 -15.69 -9.33
CA MET A 59 5.09 -16.43 -9.43
C MET A 59 4.01 -15.85 -8.51
N TYR A 60 2.76 -16.25 -8.76
CA TYR A 60 1.63 -15.85 -7.92
C TYR A 60 1.85 -16.24 -6.46
N ALA A 61 1.58 -15.28 -5.57
CA ALA A 61 1.43 -15.54 -4.14
C ALA A 61 0.05 -16.17 -3.86
N PRO A 62 -0.13 -16.90 -2.74
CA PRO A 62 -1.44 -17.29 -2.27
C PRO A 62 -2.33 -16.06 -2.05
N THR A 63 -3.65 -16.19 -2.24
CA THR A 63 -4.63 -15.09 -2.10
C THR A 63 -4.53 -14.36 -0.76
N LYS A 64 -4.15 -15.08 0.30
CA LYS A 64 -4.02 -14.51 1.65
C LYS A 64 -2.70 -13.76 1.86
N GLY A 65 -1.68 -14.05 1.05
CA GLY A 65 -0.30 -13.62 1.24
C GLY A 65 0.66 -14.81 1.38
N VAL A 66 1.96 -14.50 1.27
CA VAL A 66 3.05 -15.48 1.42
C VAL A 66 3.18 -15.88 2.90
N PRO A 67 3.24 -17.18 3.26
CA PRO A 67 3.27 -17.64 4.65
C PRO A 67 4.35 -16.98 5.52
N GLU A 68 5.56 -16.81 4.98
CA GLU A 68 6.69 -16.20 5.67
C GLU A 68 6.38 -14.75 6.07
N LEU A 69 5.68 -13.99 5.21
CA LEU A 69 5.26 -12.63 5.53
C LEU A 69 4.15 -12.63 6.59
N LEU A 70 3.19 -13.56 6.49
CA LEU A 70 2.08 -13.68 7.43
C LEU A 70 2.57 -13.98 8.86
N GLU A 71 3.55 -14.88 9.02
CA GLU A 71 4.20 -15.19 10.29
C GLU A 71 4.94 -13.98 10.88
N LEU A 72 5.64 -13.22 10.03
CA LEU A 72 6.32 -12.00 10.44
C LEU A 72 5.33 -10.91 10.90
N ILE A 73 4.19 -10.78 10.22
CA ILE A 73 3.12 -9.83 10.62
C ILE A 73 2.51 -10.26 11.95
N GLU A 74 2.21 -11.56 12.16
CA GLU A 74 1.72 -12.05 13.45
C GLU A 74 2.70 -11.70 14.58
N LYS A 75 3.99 -11.98 14.38
CA LYS A 75 5.03 -11.66 15.35
C LYS A 75 5.11 -10.15 15.61
N LYS A 76 5.00 -9.31 14.57
CA LYS A 76 4.97 -7.86 14.71
C LYS A 76 3.77 -7.42 15.54
N LEU A 77 2.56 -7.90 15.23
CA LEU A 77 1.33 -7.55 15.95
C LEU A 77 1.41 -7.95 17.42
N ARG A 78 1.93 -9.15 17.71
CA ARG A 78 2.17 -9.63 19.07
C ARG A 78 3.13 -8.73 19.84
N ASN A 79 4.28 -8.42 19.24
CA ASN A 79 5.36 -7.71 19.94
C ASN A 79 5.07 -6.23 20.14
N PHE A 80 4.58 -5.55 19.10
CA PHE A 80 4.42 -4.10 19.06
C PHE A 80 3.01 -3.63 19.40
N ASN A 81 2.00 -4.43 19.09
CA ASN A 81 0.59 -4.05 19.29
C ASN A 81 -0.08 -4.83 20.42
N LYS A 82 0.57 -5.85 20.98
CA LYS A 82 0.01 -6.76 21.99
C LYS A 82 -1.26 -7.48 21.51
N ILE A 83 -1.36 -7.70 20.21
CA ILE A 83 -2.47 -8.43 19.59
C ILE A 83 -2.00 -9.86 19.31
N ASN A 84 -2.61 -10.83 19.99
CA ASN A 84 -2.34 -12.26 19.81
C ASN A 84 -3.32 -12.83 18.79
N LEU A 85 -2.84 -13.14 17.58
CA LEU A 85 -3.62 -13.74 16.49
C LEU A 85 -2.95 -15.02 15.99
N ASN A 86 -3.68 -15.80 15.20
CA ASN A 86 -3.14 -16.88 14.39
C ASN A 86 -3.13 -16.41 12.93
N TRP A 87 -1.95 -16.31 12.31
CA TRP A 87 -1.85 -15.86 10.92
C TRP A 87 -2.69 -16.71 9.95
N ARG A 88 -2.86 -18.01 10.24
CA ARG A 88 -3.65 -18.94 9.42
C ARG A 88 -5.13 -18.57 9.37
N GLU A 89 -5.60 -17.76 10.31
CA GLU A 89 -7.01 -17.38 10.44
C GLU A 89 -7.22 -15.87 10.23
N ASN A 90 -6.41 -15.02 10.84
CA ASN A 90 -6.81 -13.62 11.07
C ASN A 90 -6.04 -12.56 10.26
N ILE A 91 -5.01 -12.93 9.48
CA ILE A 91 -4.13 -11.95 8.82
C ILE A 91 -4.18 -12.12 7.30
N ILE A 92 -4.50 -11.05 6.57
CA ILE A 92 -4.47 -11.00 5.10
C ILE A 92 -3.58 -9.86 4.65
N VAL A 93 -2.80 -10.09 3.58
CA VAL A 93 -2.04 -9.04 2.90
C VAL A 93 -2.88 -8.46 1.77
N THR A 94 -2.98 -7.14 1.70
CA THR A 94 -3.82 -6.38 0.73
C THR A 94 -3.02 -5.30 0.04
#